data_AF-A0A6P8JK14-F1
#
_entry.id   AF-A0A6P8JK14-F1
#
_cell.length_a   1.000
_cell.length_b   1.000
_cell.length_c   1.000
_cell.angle_alpha   90.00
_cell.angle_beta   90.00
_cell.angle_gamma   90.00
#
_symmetry.space_group_name_H-M   'P 1'
#
loop_
_entity.id
_entity.type
_entity.pdbx_description
1 polymer ?
#
loop_
_entity_poly.entity_id
_entity_poly.type
_entity_poly.pdbx_seq_one_letter_code
_entity_poly.pdbx_strand_id
1 'polypeptide(L)'
;MAPNDAVAEQAEEQPKISTFAVLDLETTNLPAYRNNRVSITELCIYAFEAALLTKKKEEQNQDEQQELPAAPRVLHKLNLLFQPSMVVDPEAERITGLSNYLLERESQLDTDAAQLIVSFLKHLPSPVCLVAHNGWGFDFPILRQAFEKLNIELPQSLTCVDSLRAFMEIDDTQQKETSQFKVPNDVQEILVIPELEPKQDTETCLKEPEAVENIDWRTRNETTPNRPILKPKEAFAKRAILRDGDEDDLEEQTPPKREREGFSSRRQLFSGCKCAENKRYPPRGVYNLGSLYTRKFKIPAISAHQAEADVAMTTKLIQHYGIDFLAFAEEQAIPFQEVVPLGSPVCRKKSAI
;
A
#
# COMPACT_ATOMS: atom_id res chain seq x y z
N MET A 1 -45.02 12.58 -20.29
CA MET A 1 -44.50 11.91 -19.08
C MET A 1 -43.22 11.21 -19.46
N ALA A 2 -42.07 11.72 -18.98
CA ALA A 2 -40.88 10.89 -18.76
C ALA A 2 -41.04 10.22 -17.37
N PRO A 3 -40.22 9.23 -16.94
CA PRO A 3 -38.78 9.04 -17.18
C PRO A 3 -38.47 7.70 -17.88
N ASN A 4 -37.36 7.43 -18.58
CA ASN A 4 -35.95 7.85 -18.48
C ASN A 4 -35.25 7.45 -17.17
N ASP A 5 -35.13 6.14 -16.94
CA ASP A 5 -34.12 5.60 -16.01
C ASP A 5 -32.82 5.37 -16.77
N ALA A 6 -32.01 6.44 -16.83
CA ALA A 6 -30.59 6.32 -17.00
C ALA A 6 -30.01 5.75 -15.72
N VAL A 7 -29.83 4.42 -15.67
CA VAL A 7 -28.95 3.81 -14.69
C VAL A 7 -27.55 4.28 -15.06
N ALA A 8 -27.08 5.31 -14.37
CA ALA A 8 -25.67 5.64 -14.34
C ALA A 8 -24.94 4.43 -13.75
N GLU A 9 -24.37 3.59 -14.61
CA GLU A 9 -23.29 2.70 -14.20
C GLU A 9 -22.17 3.58 -13.66
N GLN A 10 -22.13 3.71 -12.33
CA GLN A 10 -20.89 4.00 -11.65
C GLN A 10 -19.99 2.81 -12.01
N ALA A 11 -19.11 3.00 -13.00
CA ALA A 11 -18.01 2.10 -13.23
C ALA A 11 -17.15 2.12 -11.96
N GLU A 12 -17.44 1.23 -11.01
CA GLU A 12 -16.49 0.91 -9.96
C GLU A 12 -15.23 0.42 -10.67
N GLU A 13 -14.20 1.26 -10.68
CA GLU A 13 -12.88 0.87 -11.19
C GLU A 13 -12.41 -0.34 -10.40
N GLN A 14 -12.54 -1.52 -11.00
CA GLN A 14 -12.11 -2.75 -10.35
C GLN A 14 -10.62 -2.68 -10.04
N PRO A 15 -10.20 -3.14 -8.85
CA PRO A 15 -8.79 -3.15 -8.49
C PRO A 15 -8.01 -3.99 -9.51
N LYS A 16 -6.80 -3.53 -9.88
CA LYS A 16 -5.92 -4.25 -10.83
C LYS A 16 -5.49 -5.60 -10.26
N ILE A 17 -5.58 -5.77 -8.95
CA ILE A 17 -5.32 -7.00 -8.21
C ILE A 17 -6.64 -7.43 -7.57
N SER A 18 -7.09 -8.66 -7.85
CA SER A 18 -8.32 -9.20 -7.26
C SER A 18 -8.02 -9.97 -5.97
N THR A 19 -6.90 -10.69 -5.91
CA THR A 19 -6.54 -11.52 -4.75
C THR A 19 -5.09 -11.27 -4.33
N PHE A 20 -4.89 -11.08 -3.03
CA PHE A 20 -3.57 -11.17 -2.41
C PHE A 20 -3.35 -12.58 -1.88
N ALA A 21 -2.23 -13.19 -2.23
CA ALA A 21 -1.77 -14.48 -1.72
C ALA A 21 -0.49 -14.26 -0.90
N VAL A 22 -0.64 -14.11 0.40
CA VAL A 22 0.45 -13.87 1.35
C VAL A 22 1.18 -15.18 1.60
N LEU A 23 2.47 -15.20 1.30
CA LEU A 23 3.37 -16.35 1.33
C LEU A 23 4.47 -16.12 2.39
N ASP A 24 4.81 -17.18 3.09
CA ASP A 24 6.03 -17.28 3.90
C ASP A 24 6.66 -18.67 3.75
N LEU A 25 7.98 -18.72 3.75
CA LEU A 25 8.77 -19.93 3.65
C LEU A 25 9.71 -20.09 4.84
N GLU A 26 9.63 -21.23 5.51
CA GLU A 26 10.73 -21.70 6.36
C GLU A 26 11.69 -22.55 5.54
N THR A 27 12.99 -22.39 5.82
CA THR A 27 14.04 -23.05 5.04
C THR A 27 15.14 -23.60 5.92
N THR A 28 15.90 -24.55 5.38
CA THR A 28 17.02 -25.19 6.07
C THR A 28 18.11 -24.22 6.52
N ASN A 29 18.28 -23.08 5.85
CA ASN A 29 19.26 -22.04 6.16
C ASN A 29 18.99 -20.78 5.33
N LEU A 30 19.63 -19.67 5.66
CA LEU A 30 19.64 -18.47 4.84
C LEU A 30 20.55 -18.65 3.59
N PRO A 31 20.09 -18.26 2.38
CA PRO A 31 20.87 -18.42 1.15
C PRO A 31 22.28 -17.83 1.19
N ALA A 32 22.44 -16.71 1.90
CA ALA A 32 23.71 -15.99 2.02
C ALA A 32 24.83 -16.81 2.70
N TYR A 33 24.49 -17.76 3.58
CA TYR A 33 25.48 -18.50 4.36
C TYR A 33 25.90 -19.83 3.74
N ARG A 34 25.18 -20.32 2.72
CA ARG A 34 25.39 -21.66 2.13
C ARG A 34 25.50 -21.64 0.61
N ASN A 35 26.08 -20.58 0.02
CA ASN A 35 26.24 -20.46 -1.43
C ASN A 35 24.93 -20.72 -2.19
N ASN A 36 23.82 -20.11 -1.74
CA ASN A 36 22.49 -20.27 -2.34
C ASN A 36 21.92 -21.70 -2.30
N ARG A 37 22.47 -22.59 -1.45
CA ARG A 37 21.94 -23.93 -1.21
C ARG A 37 20.99 -23.89 -0.02
N VAL A 38 19.70 -23.95 -0.32
CA VAL A 38 18.62 -24.01 0.67
C VAL A 38 17.56 -25.00 0.22
N SER A 39 16.83 -25.59 1.15
CA SER A 39 15.60 -26.36 0.90
C SER A 39 14.48 -25.77 1.73
N ILE A 40 13.26 -25.77 1.18
CA ILE A 40 12.05 -25.35 1.88
C ILE A 40 11.66 -26.46 2.87
N THR A 41 11.31 -26.10 4.09
CA THR A 41 10.86 -27.01 5.15
C THR A 41 9.39 -26.80 5.50
N GLU A 42 8.89 -25.57 5.40
CA GLU A 42 7.48 -25.22 5.56
C GLU A 42 7.11 -24.13 4.55
N LEU A 43 5.91 -24.18 4.00
CA LEU A 43 5.34 -23.18 3.10
C LEU A 43 3.90 -22.92 3.50
N CYS A 44 3.58 -21.65 3.78
CA CYS A 44 2.22 -21.23 4.05
C CYS A 44 1.76 -20.16 3.05
N ILE A 45 0.51 -20.27 2.57
CA ILE A 45 -0.16 -19.26 1.77
C ILE A 45 -1.53 -18.94 2.38
N TYR A 46 -1.78 -17.66 2.67
CA TYR A 46 -3.10 -17.13 2.95
C TYR A 46 -3.57 -16.27 1.79
N ALA A 47 -4.72 -16.59 1.20
CA ALA A 47 -5.28 -15.82 0.09
C ALA A 47 -6.62 -15.19 0.42
N PHE A 48 -6.75 -13.89 0.19
CA PHE A 48 -7.93 -13.09 0.45
C PHE A 48 -8.16 -12.01 -0.62
N GLU A 49 -9.41 -11.56 -0.75
CA GLU A 49 -9.83 -10.61 -1.77
C GLU A 49 -9.32 -9.19 -1.49
N ALA A 50 -8.80 -8.51 -2.51
CA ALA A 50 -8.27 -7.14 -2.41
C ALA A 50 -9.33 -6.10 -2.03
N ALA A 51 -10.60 -6.35 -2.35
CA ALA A 51 -11.74 -5.51 -1.97
C ALA A 51 -11.91 -5.38 -0.44
N LEU A 52 -11.27 -6.26 0.35
CA LEU A 52 -11.25 -6.11 1.80
C LEU A 52 -10.41 -4.91 2.28
N LEU A 53 -9.45 -4.45 1.47
CA LEU A 53 -8.56 -3.33 1.80
C LEU A 53 -9.15 -1.96 1.46
N THR A 54 -10.18 -1.91 0.59
CA THR A 54 -10.83 -0.67 0.16
C THR A 54 -11.93 -0.21 1.12
N LYS A 55 -12.45 -1.12 1.96
CA LYS A 55 -13.44 -0.78 2.97
C LYS A 55 -12.82 0.19 3.97
N LYS A 56 -13.22 1.46 3.90
CA LYS A 56 -12.83 2.46 4.88
C LYS A 56 -13.20 1.92 6.26
N LYS A 57 -12.25 1.95 7.19
CA LYS A 57 -12.58 1.98 8.61
C LYS A 57 -13.44 3.24 8.79
N GLU A 58 -14.73 3.05 8.99
CA GLU A 58 -15.61 4.11 9.45
C GLU A 58 -14.97 4.67 10.73
N GLU A 59 -14.61 5.95 10.67
CA GLU A 59 -14.24 6.87 11.76
C GLU A 59 -13.93 6.19 13.11
N GLN A 60 -12.77 5.53 13.21
CA GLN A 60 -12.19 5.24 14.51
C GLN A 60 -11.67 6.57 15.07
N ASN A 61 -12.30 7.03 16.15
CA ASN A 61 -11.89 8.21 16.92
C ASN A 61 -10.39 8.13 17.25
N GLN A 62 -9.69 9.25 17.14
CA GLN A 62 -8.22 9.35 17.20
C GLN A 62 -7.58 8.92 18.53
N ASP A 63 -8.37 8.51 19.53
CA ASP A 63 -7.93 8.10 20.86
C ASP A 63 -8.08 6.59 21.17
N GLU A 64 -8.61 5.78 20.24
CA GLU A 64 -8.75 4.35 20.48
C GLU A 64 -7.48 3.59 20.10
N GLN A 65 -7.02 2.72 21.01
CA GLN A 65 -5.91 1.79 20.82
C GLN A 65 -6.00 1.18 19.41
N GLN A 66 -4.89 1.15 18.65
CA GLN A 66 -4.86 0.56 17.31
C GLN A 66 -5.33 -0.91 17.37
N GLU A 67 -6.63 -1.11 17.16
CA GLU A 67 -7.25 -2.41 17.32
C GLU A 67 -6.70 -3.37 16.27
N LEU A 68 -6.41 -4.58 16.73
CA LEU A 68 -5.92 -5.65 15.89
C LEU A 68 -6.98 -6.00 14.83
N PRO A 69 -6.65 -5.89 13.52
CA PRO A 69 -7.61 -6.26 12.49
C PRO A 69 -8.07 -7.72 12.64
N ALA A 70 -9.38 -7.93 12.58
CA ALA A 70 -9.94 -9.26 12.53
C ALA A 70 -9.50 -9.97 11.25
N ALA A 71 -9.17 -11.26 11.36
CA ALA A 71 -8.83 -12.06 10.19
C ALA A 71 -10.00 -12.09 9.20
N PRO A 72 -9.75 -12.03 7.88
CA PRO A 72 -10.80 -12.14 6.88
C PRO A 72 -11.61 -13.42 7.06
N ARG A 73 -12.94 -13.32 7.04
CA ARG A 73 -13.80 -14.51 7.12
C ARG A 73 -13.71 -15.38 5.86
N VAL A 74 -13.56 -14.73 4.70
CA VAL A 74 -13.31 -15.37 3.41
C VAL A 74 -11.80 -15.38 3.21
N LEU A 75 -11.20 -16.53 3.51
CA LEU A 75 -9.76 -16.73 3.50
C LEU A 75 -9.47 -18.15 3.03
N HIS A 76 -8.66 -18.30 2.00
CA HIS A 76 -8.11 -19.59 1.59
C HIS A 76 -6.77 -19.78 2.29
N LYS A 77 -6.50 -20.98 2.80
CA LYS A 77 -5.23 -21.32 3.45
C LYS A 77 -4.65 -22.58 2.84
N LEU A 78 -3.34 -22.56 2.62
CA LEU A 78 -2.54 -23.72 2.28
C LEU A 78 -1.31 -23.72 3.19
N ASN A 79 -1.11 -24.77 3.99
CA ASN A 79 0.12 -24.96 4.76
C ASN A 79 0.67 -26.35 4.43
N LEU A 80 1.95 -26.43 4.07
CA LEU A 80 2.63 -27.66 3.68
C LEU A 80 3.99 -27.74 4.36
N LEU A 81 4.30 -28.90 4.92
CA LEU A 81 5.63 -29.24 5.41
C LEU A 81 6.35 -30.11 4.39
N PHE A 82 7.68 -29.95 4.30
CA PHE A 82 8.49 -30.69 3.36
C PHE A 82 9.69 -31.32 4.04
N GLN A 83 9.99 -32.57 3.69
CA GLN A 83 11.27 -33.16 4.02
C GLN A 83 12.38 -32.45 3.24
N PRO A 84 13.33 -31.77 3.89
CA PRO A 84 14.39 -31.08 3.18
C PRO A 84 15.44 -32.06 2.63
N SER A 85 16.00 -31.74 1.46
CA SER A 85 17.09 -32.51 0.83
C SER A 85 18.45 -32.37 1.53
N MET A 86 18.54 -31.51 2.54
CA MET A 86 19.77 -31.21 3.27
C MET A 86 19.50 -31.05 4.76
N VAL A 87 20.58 -31.15 5.54
CA VAL A 87 20.53 -30.95 6.99
C VAL A 87 20.11 -29.50 7.28
N VAL A 88 19.10 -29.36 8.14
CA VAL A 88 18.66 -28.07 8.69
C VAL A 88 19.79 -27.52 9.54
N ASP A 89 20.14 -26.26 9.32
CA ASP A 89 21.17 -25.59 10.10
C ASP A 89 20.72 -25.47 11.56
N PRO A 90 21.63 -25.65 12.56
CA PRO A 90 21.25 -25.58 13.96
C PRO A 90 20.53 -24.29 14.34
N GLU A 91 20.88 -23.16 13.73
CA GLU A 91 20.19 -21.90 13.99
C GLU A 91 18.79 -21.85 13.35
N ALA A 92 18.64 -22.41 12.15
CA ALA A 92 17.33 -22.55 11.50
C ALA A 92 16.41 -23.49 12.28
N GLU A 93 16.92 -24.62 12.78
CA GLU A 93 16.17 -25.54 13.64
C GLU A 93 15.80 -24.87 14.97
N ARG A 94 16.69 -24.06 15.56
CA ARG A 94 16.43 -23.34 16.81
C ARG A 94 15.31 -22.30 16.67
N ILE A 95 15.26 -21.58 15.55
CA ILE A 95 14.24 -20.53 15.34
C ILE A 95 12.90 -21.13 14.91
N THR A 96 12.91 -22.09 13.97
CA THR A 96 11.67 -22.65 13.39
C THR A 96 11.09 -23.79 14.22
N GLY A 97 11.92 -24.47 15.01
CA GLY A 97 11.58 -25.73 15.65
C GLY A 97 11.48 -26.90 14.68
N LEU A 98 11.83 -26.74 13.40
CA LEU A 98 11.79 -27.79 12.39
C LEU A 98 13.16 -28.45 12.26
N SER A 99 13.18 -29.79 12.35
CA SER A 99 14.39 -30.59 12.22
C SER A 99 14.21 -31.67 11.16
N ASN A 100 15.32 -32.19 10.64
CA ASN A 100 15.28 -33.33 9.71
C ASN A 100 14.56 -34.55 10.30
N TYR A 101 14.62 -34.74 11.63
CA TYR A 101 13.95 -35.85 12.30
C TYR A 101 12.44 -35.65 12.36
N LEU A 102 11.96 -34.43 12.64
CA LEU A 102 10.53 -34.13 12.65
C LEU A 102 9.91 -34.25 11.26
N LEU A 103 10.67 -33.88 10.23
CA LEU A 103 10.23 -33.87 8.85
C LEU A 103 10.57 -35.17 8.10
N GLU A 104 11.05 -36.21 8.78
CA GLU A 104 11.57 -37.43 8.14
C GLU A 104 10.51 -38.20 7.33
N ARG A 105 9.24 -38.07 7.72
CA ARG A 105 8.09 -38.77 7.11
C ARG A 105 7.29 -37.90 6.15
N GLU A 106 7.59 -36.62 6.09
CA GLU A 106 6.95 -35.70 5.16
C GLU A 106 7.47 -35.96 3.75
N SER A 107 6.68 -35.56 2.75
CA SER A 107 7.13 -35.64 1.36
C SER A 107 8.12 -34.51 1.05
N GLN A 108 9.01 -34.73 0.10
CA GLN A 108 9.82 -33.62 -0.42
C GLN A 108 8.93 -32.67 -1.23
N LEU A 109 9.45 -31.48 -1.54
CA LEU A 109 8.80 -30.63 -2.54
C LEU A 109 8.98 -31.28 -3.92
N ASP A 110 7.98 -32.07 -4.30
CA ASP A 110 7.92 -32.84 -5.53
C ASP A 110 6.91 -32.26 -6.53
N THR A 111 6.70 -32.97 -7.64
CA THR A 111 5.77 -32.58 -8.70
C THR A 111 4.33 -32.45 -8.19
N ASP A 112 3.89 -33.33 -7.28
CA ASP A 112 2.52 -33.36 -6.79
C ASP A 112 2.26 -32.18 -5.85
N ALA A 113 3.20 -31.90 -4.93
CA ALA A 113 3.15 -30.73 -4.08
C ALA A 113 3.18 -29.42 -4.89
N ALA A 114 4.05 -29.33 -5.89
CA ALA A 114 4.12 -28.17 -6.77
C ALA A 114 2.83 -27.98 -7.59
N GLN A 115 2.25 -29.07 -8.10
CA GLN A 115 0.97 -29.02 -8.82
C GLN A 115 -0.19 -28.62 -7.89
N LEU A 116 -0.15 -29.02 -6.61
CA LEU A 116 -1.11 -28.57 -5.60
C LEU A 116 -1.03 -27.06 -5.41
N ILE A 117 0.17 -26.50 -5.24
CA ILE A 117 0.37 -25.04 -5.12
C ILE A 117 -0.14 -24.31 -6.38
N VAL A 118 0.19 -24.82 -7.58
CA VAL A 118 -0.28 -24.24 -8.85
C VAL A 118 -1.81 -24.27 -8.92
N SER A 119 -2.42 -25.39 -8.55
CA SER A 119 -3.87 -25.57 -8.59
C SER A 119 -4.57 -24.66 -7.58
N PHE A 120 -3.99 -24.50 -6.39
CA PHE A 120 -4.44 -23.54 -5.38
C PHE A 120 -4.44 -22.12 -5.94
N LEU A 121 -3.33 -21.67 -6.53
CA LEU A 121 -3.23 -20.32 -7.10
C LEU A 121 -4.18 -20.10 -8.29
N LYS A 122 -4.38 -21.12 -9.14
CA LYS A 122 -5.33 -21.06 -10.27
C LYS A 122 -6.79 -21.01 -9.83
N HIS A 123 -7.10 -21.53 -8.64
CA HIS A 123 -8.45 -21.52 -8.09
C HIS A 123 -8.86 -20.13 -7.57
N LEU A 124 -7.89 -19.27 -7.24
CA LEU A 124 -8.14 -17.94 -6.71
C LEU A 124 -8.66 -16.97 -7.79
N PRO A 125 -9.49 -15.97 -7.43
CA PRO A 125 -9.88 -14.91 -8.35
C PRO A 125 -8.65 -14.14 -8.90
N SER A 126 -8.50 -14.15 -10.22
CA SER A 126 -7.42 -13.46 -10.94
C SER A 126 -7.79 -11.99 -11.20
N PRO A 127 -6.83 -11.04 -11.18
CA PRO A 127 -5.38 -11.23 -11.02
C PRO A 127 -4.93 -11.51 -9.58
N VAL A 128 -3.97 -12.43 -9.43
CA VAL A 128 -3.39 -12.83 -8.14
C VAL A 128 -2.02 -12.17 -7.97
N CYS A 129 -1.81 -11.55 -6.80
CA CYS A 129 -0.52 -10.97 -6.41
C CYS A 129 0.03 -11.73 -5.18
N LEU A 130 1.20 -12.35 -5.33
CA LEU A 130 1.94 -12.92 -4.21
C LEU A 130 2.55 -11.82 -3.35
N VAL A 131 2.43 -11.96 -2.03
CA VAL A 131 3.02 -11.03 -1.07
C VAL A 131 3.89 -11.81 -0.10
N ALA A 132 5.14 -11.40 0.08
CA ALA A 132 6.00 -11.98 1.11
C ALA A 132 6.79 -10.86 1.81
N HIS A 133 7.25 -11.11 3.03
CA HIS A 133 8.00 -10.12 3.80
C HIS A 133 9.50 -10.28 3.55
N ASN A 134 10.13 -9.31 2.90
CA ASN A 134 11.46 -9.47 2.28
C ASN A 134 11.47 -10.49 1.12
N GLY A 135 10.32 -10.63 0.45
CA GLY A 135 10.08 -11.64 -0.58
C GLY A 135 11.00 -11.55 -1.80
N TRP A 136 11.35 -10.34 -2.27
CA TRP A 136 12.26 -10.20 -3.42
C TRP A 136 13.68 -10.67 -3.09
N GLY A 137 14.08 -10.59 -1.82
CA GLY A 137 15.40 -11.02 -1.34
C GLY A 137 15.45 -12.45 -0.85
N PHE A 138 14.31 -13.11 -0.66
CA PHE A 138 14.22 -14.40 0.02
C PHE A 138 13.22 -15.36 -0.63
N ASP A 139 11.92 -15.22 -0.34
CA ASP A 139 10.90 -16.21 -0.69
C ASP A 139 10.78 -16.44 -2.20
N PHE A 140 10.67 -15.36 -2.98
CA PHE A 140 10.37 -15.47 -4.41
C PHE A 140 11.53 -16.10 -5.19
N PRO A 141 12.81 -15.71 -5.00
CA PRO A 141 13.93 -16.39 -5.64
C PRO A 141 14.04 -17.88 -5.28
N ILE A 142 13.75 -18.24 -4.03
CA ILE A 142 13.79 -19.63 -3.54
C ILE A 142 12.69 -20.44 -4.20
N LEU A 143 11.45 -19.93 -4.18
CA LEU A 143 10.31 -20.56 -4.82
C LEU A 143 10.52 -20.72 -6.34
N ARG A 144 11.03 -19.67 -7.00
CA ARG A 144 11.34 -19.72 -8.44
C ARG A 144 12.35 -20.81 -8.78
N GLN A 145 13.44 -20.90 -8.01
CA GLN A 145 14.46 -21.94 -8.19
C GLN A 145 13.87 -23.35 -7.97
N ALA A 146 13.03 -23.52 -6.95
CA ALA A 146 12.43 -24.81 -6.63
C ALA A 146 11.52 -25.32 -7.75
N PHE A 147 10.65 -24.45 -8.29
CA PHE A 147 9.74 -24.78 -9.38
C PHE A 147 10.49 -25.01 -10.71
N GLU A 148 11.56 -24.26 -10.96
CA GLU A 148 12.42 -24.47 -12.13
C GLU A 148 13.11 -25.83 -12.11
N LYS A 149 13.60 -26.28 -10.95
CA LYS A 149 14.18 -27.64 -10.78
C LYS A 149 13.19 -28.75 -11.08
N LEU A 150 11.90 -28.53 -10.83
CA LEU A 150 10.83 -29.48 -11.10
C LEU A 150 10.27 -29.37 -12.53
N ASN A 151 10.75 -28.40 -13.33
CA ASN A 151 10.21 -28.06 -14.66
C ASN A 151 8.70 -27.77 -14.64
N ILE A 152 8.22 -27.12 -13.57
CA ILE A 152 6.81 -26.69 -13.43
C ILE A 152 6.74 -25.18 -13.49
N GLU A 153 5.84 -24.66 -14.32
CA GLU A 153 5.59 -23.24 -14.45
C GLU A 153 4.44 -22.79 -13.54
N LEU A 154 4.67 -21.68 -12.83
CA LEU A 154 3.62 -20.95 -12.12
C LEU A 154 2.78 -20.13 -13.12
N PRO A 155 1.52 -19.79 -12.78
CA PRO A 155 0.63 -19.05 -13.67
C PRO A 155 1.27 -17.77 -14.26
N GLN A 156 1.14 -17.56 -15.57
CA GLN A 156 1.74 -16.42 -16.28
C GLN A 156 1.19 -15.06 -15.83
N SER A 157 -0.04 -15.03 -15.31
CA SER A 157 -0.69 -13.82 -14.79
C SER A 157 -0.29 -13.47 -13.35
N LEU A 158 0.54 -14.30 -12.70
CA LEU A 158 0.93 -14.11 -11.30
C LEU A 158 1.90 -12.94 -11.17
N THR A 159 1.58 -11.99 -10.31
CA THR A 159 2.49 -10.92 -9.91
C THR A 159 3.01 -11.14 -8.50
N CYS A 160 4.06 -10.42 -8.10
CA CYS A 160 4.53 -10.42 -6.72
C CYS A 160 5.01 -9.05 -6.24
N VAL A 161 4.87 -8.83 -4.93
CA VAL A 161 5.28 -7.60 -4.25
C VAL A 161 5.90 -7.91 -2.89
N ASP A 162 6.89 -7.11 -2.50
CA ASP A 162 7.54 -7.22 -1.20
C ASP A 162 6.88 -6.32 -0.16
N SER A 163 6.30 -6.94 0.88
CA SER A 163 5.62 -6.20 1.95
C SER A 163 6.58 -5.38 2.82
N LEU A 164 7.85 -5.81 2.97
CA LEU A 164 8.85 -5.03 3.70
C LEU A 164 9.05 -3.68 3.01
N ARG A 165 9.19 -3.69 1.69
CA ARG A 165 9.34 -2.47 0.90
C ARG A 165 8.08 -1.62 0.95
N ALA A 166 6.90 -2.25 0.84
CA ALA A 166 5.62 -1.57 0.92
C ALA A 166 5.48 -0.78 2.23
N PHE A 167 5.68 -1.44 3.37
CA PHE A 167 5.51 -0.81 4.67
C PHE A 167 6.48 0.37 4.88
N MET A 168 7.71 0.27 4.36
CA MET A 168 8.68 1.37 4.42
C MET A 168 8.25 2.58 3.60
N GLU A 169 7.85 2.38 2.34
CA GLU A 169 7.47 3.49 1.47
C GLU A 169 6.16 4.13 1.92
N ILE A 170 5.20 3.35 2.43
CA ILE A 170 3.95 3.87 2.97
C ILE A 170 4.21 4.69 4.24
N ASP A 171 4.98 4.16 5.20
CA ASP A 171 5.34 4.90 6.43
C ASP A 171 6.08 6.21 6.10
N ASP A 172 6.96 6.23 5.09
CA ASP A 172 7.68 7.42 4.65
C ASP A 172 6.75 8.45 4.00
N THR A 173 5.81 8.01 3.16
CA THR A 173 4.81 8.89 2.52
C THR A 173 3.90 9.52 3.58
N GLN A 174 3.39 8.72 4.52
CA GLN A 174 2.56 9.22 5.62
C GLN A 174 3.32 10.23 6.51
N GLN A 175 4.62 10.01 6.75
CA GLN A 175 5.46 10.96 7.50
C GLN A 175 5.66 12.27 6.74
N LYS A 176 5.94 12.23 5.43
CA LYS A 176 6.11 13.43 4.60
C LYS A 176 4.85 14.27 4.57
N GLU A 177 3.68 13.63 4.42
CA GLU A 177 2.39 14.31 4.47
C GLU A 177 2.19 14.98 5.83
N THR A 178 2.39 14.25 6.93
CA THR A 178 2.28 14.78 8.30
C THR A 178 3.22 15.96 8.54
N SER A 179 4.45 15.92 8.02
CA SER A 179 5.43 17.00 8.14
C SER A 179 5.06 18.24 7.31
N GLN A 180 4.42 18.08 6.15
CA GLN A 180 3.98 19.20 5.30
C GLN A 180 2.80 19.98 5.90
N PHE A 181 2.01 19.36 6.78
CA PHE A 181 0.88 20.02 7.46
C PHE A 181 1.24 20.71 8.80
N LYS A 182 2.47 20.60 9.29
CA LYS A 182 2.91 21.35 10.48
C LYS A 182 3.24 22.81 10.10
N VAL A 183 2.29 23.72 10.32
CA VAL A 183 2.52 25.18 10.24
C VAL A 183 3.57 25.58 11.30
N PRO A 184 4.60 26.39 10.97
CA PRO A 184 5.57 26.87 11.95
C PRO A 184 4.87 27.68 13.06
N ASN A 185 5.09 27.28 14.31
CA ASN A 185 4.47 27.88 15.48
C ASN A 185 5.17 29.17 15.97
N ASP A 186 6.03 29.78 15.14
CA ASP A 186 6.84 30.94 15.52
C ASP A 186 6.13 32.27 15.26
N VAL A 187 4.98 32.48 15.90
CA VAL A 187 4.47 33.83 16.20
C VAL A 187 3.72 33.84 17.54
N GLN A 188 4.30 33.28 18.62
CA GLN A 188 3.79 33.50 19.98
C GLN A 188 4.93 33.67 20.97
N GLU A 189 5.54 34.85 20.95
CA GLU A 189 6.29 35.45 22.06
C GLU A 189 6.46 36.92 21.61
N ILE A 190 5.80 37.92 22.19
CA ILE A 190 6.07 38.52 23.50
C ILE A 190 4.86 39.39 23.83
N LEU A 191 4.14 39.14 24.92
CA LEU A 191 3.57 40.18 25.80
C LEU A 191 3.40 39.57 27.20
N VAL A 192 4.51 39.57 27.95
CA VAL A 192 4.53 39.29 29.38
C VAL A 192 3.80 40.42 30.09
N ILE A 193 2.68 40.13 30.75
CA ILE A 193 1.99 41.05 31.66
C ILE A 193 2.55 40.78 33.07
N PRO A 194 3.15 41.78 33.76
CA PRO A 194 3.66 41.58 35.11
C PRO A 194 2.53 41.61 36.14
N GLU A 195 2.62 40.66 37.07
CA GLU A 195 1.78 40.43 38.24
C GLU A 195 1.86 41.62 39.23
N LEU A 196 0.73 42.15 39.69
CA LEU A 196 0.64 43.14 40.76
C LEU A 196 -0.42 42.73 41.80
N GLU A 197 0.01 42.71 43.06
CA GLU A 197 -0.71 42.28 44.27
C GLU A 197 -1.87 43.21 44.71
N PRO A 198 -2.77 42.73 45.59
CA PRO A 198 -4.14 43.24 45.74
C PRO A 198 -4.26 44.33 46.82
N LYS A 199 -5.08 45.38 46.57
CA LYS A 199 -5.56 46.28 47.62
C LYS A 199 -7.03 46.72 47.43
N GLN A 200 -7.76 46.42 48.50
CA GLN A 200 -9.07 46.85 49.04
C GLN A 200 -9.81 48.07 48.45
N ASP A 201 -11.09 47.83 48.19
CA ASP A 201 -12.33 48.61 48.45
C ASP A 201 -12.25 50.13 48.65
N THR A 202 -12.97 50.90 47.80
CA THR A 202 -14.24 51.59 48.11
C THR A 202 -14.79 52.47 46.96
N GLU A 203 -16.13 52.63 46.94
CA GLU A 203 -16.94 53.74 46.35
C GLU A 203 -17.30 53.79 44.85
N THR A 204 -18.52 53.32 44.56
CA THR A 204 -19.63 53.94 43.79
C THR A 204 -19.40 54.78 42.51
N CYS A 205 -20.16 54.38 41.48
CA CYS A 205 -21.01 55.19 40.58
C CYS A 205 -20.55 55.46 39.11
N LEU A 206 -21.21 54.73 38.19
CA LEU A 206 -21.64 55.09 36.82
C LEU A 206 -20.60 55.32 35.69
N LYS A 207 -20.56 54.38 34.72
CA LYS A 207 -21.11 54.49 33.35
C LYS A 207 -20.56 53.37 32.45
N GLU A 208 -21.45 52.67 31.74
CA GLU A 208 -21.08 51.79 30.61
C GLU A 208 -20.46 52.61 29.46
N PRO A 209 -19.56 52.00 28.68
CA PRO A 209 -19.77 52.02 27.24
C PRO A 209 -19.57 50.64 26.59
N GLU A 210 -20.67 50.23 25.94
CA GLU A 210 -20.79 49.78 24.54
C GLU A 210 -20.01 48.57 24.01
N ALA A 211 -20.79 47.74 23.31
CA ALA A 211 -20.46 46.46 22.73
C ALA A 211 -19.37 46.55 21.66
N VAL A 212 -18.39 45.66 21.76
CA VAL A 212 -17.37 45.44 20.73
C VAL A 212 -18.06 44.91 19.46
N GLU A 213 -17.92 45.66 18.38
CA GLU A 213 -18.47 45.33 17.06
C GLU A 213 -17.93 43.99 16.53
N ASN A 214 -18.82 43.20 15.92
CA ASN A 214 -18.49 41.95 15.23
C ASN A 214 -17.47 42.21 14.11
N ILE A 215 -16.31 41.55 14.19
CA ILE A 215 -15.31 41.54 13.14
C ILE A 215 -15.85 40.72 11.96
N ASP A 216 -16.14 41.37 10.83
CA ASP A 216 -16.55 40.71 9.59
C ASP A 216 -15.32 40.13 8.87
N TRP A 217 -15.19 38.81 8.92
CA TRP A 217 -14.07 38.07 8.34
C TRP A 217 -14.07 38.05 6.81
N ARG A 218 -15.14 38.49 6.14
CA ARG A 218 -15.24 38.53 4.67
C ARG A 218 -14.31 39.56 4.04
N THR A 219 -14.04 40.66 4.71
CA THR A 219 -13.24 41.78 4.18
C THR A 219 -11.75 41.45 4.06
N ARG A 220 -11.29 40.31 4.60
CA ARG A 220 -9.87 39.98 4.72
C ARG A 220 -9.34 39.00 3.66
N ASN A 221 -10.20 38.34 2.88
CA ASN A 221 -9.80 37.25 1.98
C ASN A 221 -10.07 37.46 0.47
N GLU A 222 -10.35 38.70 0.01
CA GLU A 222 -10.59 38.95 -1.41
C GLU A 222 -9.36 39.51 -2.15
N THR A 223 -8.48 38.61 -2.61
CA THR A 223 -7.44 38.91 -3.63
C THR A 223 -7.70 38.14 -4.93
N THR A 224 -8.96 38.12 -5.38
CA THR A 224 -9.31 37.66 -6.73
C THR A 224 -9.55 38.88 -7.63
N PRO A 225 -8.85 39.04 -8.78
CA PRO A 225 -9.09 40.18 -9.65
C PRO A 225 -10.50 40.10 -10.25
N ASN A 226 -11.32 41.12 -9.98
CA ASN A 226 -12.68 41.23 -10.49
C ASN A 226 -12.68 41.27 -12.03
N ARG A 227 -13.21 40.23 -12.67
CA ARG A 227 -13.56 40.29 -14.11
C ARG A 227 -14.73 41.27 -14.27
N PRO A 228 -14.63 42.26 -15.18
CA PRO A 228 -15.74 43.16 -15.44
C PRO A 228 -16.92 42.37 -16.01
N ILE A 229 -18.06 42.45 -15.33
CA ILE A 229 -19.32 41.85 -15.77
C ILE A 229 -19.82 42.67 -16.96
N LEU A 230 -19.76 42.10 -18.16
CA LEU A 230 -20.26 42.74 -19.37
C LEU A 230 -21.77 42.91 -19.30
N LYS A 231 -22.28 44.07 -19.75
CA LYS A 231 -23.73 44.28 -19.81
C LYS A 231 -24.35 43.35 -20.87
N PRO A 232 -25.61 42.90 -20.70
CA PRO A 232 -26.24 41.93 -21.59
C PRO A 232 -26.17 42.29 -23.09
N LYS A 233 -26.25 43.58 -23.42
CA LYS A 233 -26.14 44.08 -24.81
C LYS A 233 -24.75 43.90 -25.43
N GLU A 234 -23.68 44.08 -24.64
CA GLU A 234 -22.29 43.93 -25.08
C GLU A 234 -21.91 42.44 -25.20
N ALA A 235 -22.44 41.60 -24.31
CA ALA A 235 -22.31 40.16 -24.40
C ALA A 235 -23.06 39.59 -25.63
N PHE A 236 -24.19 40.18 -26.01
CA PHE A 236 -24.95 39.80 -27.20
C PHE A 236 -24.21 40.22 -28.49
N ALA A 237 -23.69 41.44 -28.54
CA ALA A 237 -22.89 41.92 -29.67
C ALA A 237 -21.63 41.06 -29.92
N LYS A 238 -20.91 40.66 -28.85
CA LYS A 238 -19.77 39.75 -28.98
C LYS A 238 -20.14 38.35 -29.46
N ARG A 239 -21.35 37.86 -29.16
CA ARG A 239 -21.86 36.57 -29.67
C ARG A 239 -22.35 36.67 -31.11
N ALA A 240 -22.85 37.83 -31.53
CA ALA A 240 -23.26 38.09 -32.90
C ALA A 240 -22.05 38.15 -33.86
N ILE A 241 -20.95 38.78 -33.43
CA ILE A 241 -19.70 38.86 -34.21
C ILE A 241 -19.06 37.47 -34.44
N LEU A 242 -19.31 36.50 -33.56
CA LEU A 242 -18.82 35.13 -33.72
C LEU A 242 -19.72 34.27 -34.63
N ARG A 243 -20.85 34.79 -35.10
CA ARG A 243 -21.84 34.04 -35.90
C ARG A 243 -21.82 34.38 -37.39
N ASP A 244 -21.09 35.41 -37.80
CA ASP A 244 -21.13 35.98 -39.16
C ASP A 244 -19.85 35.68 -39.96
N GLY A 245 -19.31 34.47 -39.80
CA GLY A 245 -18.29 33.92 -40.70
C GLY A 245 -18.96 32.94 -41.67
N ASP A 246 -18.96 33.30 -42.94
CA ASP A 246 -19.68 32.67 -44.06
C ASP A 246 -19.69 31.13 -44.04
N GLU A 247 -20.89 30.57 -44.20
CA GLU A 247 -21.12 29.20 -44.64
C GLU A 247 -20.92 29.13 -46.15
N ASP A 248 -19.82 28.52 -46.62
CA ASP A 248 -19.79 27.69 -47.83
C ASP A 248 -18.48 26.87 -47.88
N ASP A 249 -18.61 25.61 -48.33
CA ASP A 249 -17.58 24.59 -48.62
C ASP A 249 -17.00 23.69 -47.50
N LEU A 250 -17.73 22.58 -47.28
CA LEU A 250 -17.27 21.16 -47.22
C LEU A 250 -15.80 20.84 -46.86
N GLU A 251 -15.56 20.32 -45.65
CA GLU A 251 -15.02 18.98 -45.32
C GLU A 251 -14.50 18.91 -43.88
N GLU A 252 -14.57 17.71 -43.30
CA GLU A 252 -14.23 17.28 -41.95
C GLU A 252 -13.13 18.07 -41.21
N GLN A 253 -13.49 18.72 -40.10
CA GLN A 253 -12.67 18.81 -38.89
C GLN A 253 -13.47 19.41 -37.73
N THR A 254 -14.10 18.54 -36.93
CA THR A 254 -14.62 18.91 -35.61
C THR A 254 -13.45 19.35 -34.72
N PRO A 255 -13.55 20.45 -33.95
CA PRO A 255 -12.53 20.78 -32.95
C PRO A 255 -12.42 19.60 -31.99
N PRO A 256 -11.21 19.19 -31.56
CA PRO A 256 -11.08 18.07 -30.65
C PRO A 256 -11.92 18.41 -29.42
N LYS A 257 -12.93 17.57 -29.15
CA LYS A 257 -13.54 17.52 -27.83
C LYS A 257 -12.35 17.42 -26.89
N ARG A 258 -12.10 18.47 -26.09
CA ARG A 258 -11.32 18.29 -24.87
C ARG A 258 -12.06 17.19 -24.14
N GLU A 259 -11.44 16.01 -24.11
CA GLU A 259 -11.80 14.99 -23.16
C GLU A 259 -11.93 15.75 -21.84
N ARG A 260 -13.11 15.65 -21.23
CA ARG A 260 -13.17 15.90 -19.81
C ARG A 260 -12.27 14.81 -19.26
N GLU A 261 -10.99 15.12 -19.08
CA GLU A 261 -10.13 14.41 -18.15
C GLU A 261 -10.99 14.32 -16.90
N GLY A 262 -11.51 13.12 -16.64
CA GLY A 262 -12.09 12.84 -15.35
C GLY A 262 -11.04 13.30 -14.35
N PHE A 263 -11.42 14.17 -13.43
CA PHE A 263 -10.65 14.35 -12.21
C PHE A 263 -10.72 13.02 -11.45
N SER A 264 -9.96 12.04 -11.92
CA SER A 264 -9.75 10.73 -11.32
C SER A 264 -8.35 10.26 -11.74
N SER A 265 -7.35 11.12 -11.53
CA SER A 265 -6.01 10.58 -11.33
C SER A 265 -6.01 10.06 -9.90
N ARG A 266 -6.05 8.73 -9.70
CA ARG A 266 -5.42 8.17 -8.51
C ARG A 266 -4.02 8.79 -8.50
N ARG A 267 -3.74 9.68 -7.54
CA ARG A 267 -2.38 10.20 -7.40
C ARG A 267 -1.50 8.98 -7.27
N GLN A 268 -0.61 8.77 -8.23
CA GLN A 268 0.30 7.63 -8.19
C GLN A 268 1.32 7.93 -7.08
N LEU A 269 1.02 7.49 -5.86
CA LEU A 269 1.77 7.84 -4.66
C LEU A 269 3.19 7.26 -4.70
N PHE A 270 3.38 6.18 -5.46
CA PHE A 270 4.63 5.44 -5.55
C PHE A 270 5.19 5.40 -6.98
N SER A 271 4.71 6.29 -7.87
CA SER A 271 5.18 6.39 -9.24
C SER A 271 6.70 6.61 -9.30
N GLY A 272 7.38 5.79 -10.10
CA GLY A 272 8.83 5.91 -10.34
C GLY A 272 9.74 5.29 -9.28
N CYS A 273 9.23 4.75 -8.17
CA CYS A 273 10.06 4.11 -7.14
C CYS A 273 10.84 2.89 -7.65
N LYS A 274 10.27 2.14 -8.61
CA LYS A 274 10.84 0.90 -9.18
C LYS A 274 11.44 -0.01 -8.11
N CYS A 275 10.62 -0.27 -7.10
CA CYS A 275 11.05 -0.87 -5.84
C CYS A 275 11.74 -2.24 -5.97
N ALA A 276 11.36 -3.03 -6.97
CA ALA A 276 11.97 -4.33 -7.24
C ALA A 276 13.40 -4.23 -7.79
N GLU A 277 13.72 -3.16 -8.53
CA GLU A 277 15.06 -2.93 -9.10
C GLU A 277 15.98 -2.21 -8.09
N ASN A 278 15.41 -1.30 -7.30
CA ASN A 278 16.14 -0.42 -6.41
C ASN A 278 16.28 -1.02 -5.01
N LYS A 279 17.49 -1.48 -4.69
CA LYS A 279 17.82 -1.98 -3.36
C LYS A 279 17.77 -0.86 -2.32
N ARG A 280 16.93 -1.04 -1.30
CA ARG A 280 16.87 -0.20 -0.10
C ARG A 280 16.78 -1.10 1.12
N TYR A 281 17.65 -0.85 2.09
CA TYR A 281 17.70 -1.64 3.32
C TYR A 281 16.87 -0.97 4.42
N PRO A 282 16.10 -1.73 5.22
CA PRO A 282 15.37 -1.18 6.34
C PRO A 282 16.32 -0.70 7.45
N PRO A 283 15.92 0.31 8.24
CA PRO A 283 16.55 0.59 9.52
C PRO A 283 16.58 -0.68 10.39
N ARG A 284 17.73 -0.93 11.04
CA ARG A 284 17.98 -2.16 11.80
C ARG A 284 16.92 -2.35 12.88
N GLY A 285 16.27 -3.52 12.88
CA GLY A 285 15.32 -3.92 13.93
C GLY A 285 13.98 -3.16 13.93
N VAL A 286 13.72 -2.31 12.94
CA VAL A 286 12.48 -1.53 12.87
C VAL A 286 11.41 -2.23 12.04
N TYR A 287 11.80 -2.78 10.89
CA TYR A 287 10.88 -3.40 9.93
C TYR A 287 11.03 -4.91 9.84
N ASN A 288 11.73 -5.57 10.76
CA ASN A 288 11.54 -7.02 10.92
C ASN A 288 10.09 -7.27 11.32
N LEU A 289 9.49 -8.32 10.75
CA LEU A 289 8.05 -8.61 10.86
C LEU A 289 7.55 -8.52 12.30
N GLY A 290 8.22 -9.21 13.24
CA GLY A 290 7.83 -9.22 14.64
C GLY A 290 7.91 -7.85 15.34
N SER A 291 8.96 -7.05 15.10
CA SER A 291 9.04 -5.70 15.68
C SER A 291 8.01 -4.77 15.06
N LEU A 292 7.80 -4.85 13.74
CA LEU A 292 6.82 -4.02 13.05
C LEU A 292 5.41 -4.32 13.56
N TYR A 293 5.05 -5.58 13.65
CA TYR A 293 3.78 -6.06 14.21
C TYR A 293 3.59 -5.58 15.65
N THR A 294 4.59 -5.80 16.51
CA THR A 294 4.54 -5.38 17.92
C THR A 294 4.44 -3.86 18.07
N ARG A 295 5.15 -3.10 17.21
CA ARG A 295 5.12 -1.64 17.21
C ARG A 295 3.75 -1.09 16.83
N LYS A 296 3.11 -1.67 15.80
CA LYS A 296 1.83 -1.21 15.25
C LYS A 296 0.62 -1.63 16.10
N PHE A 297 0.62 -2.84 16.67
CA PHE A 297 -0.54 -3.36 17.41
C PHE A 297 -0.35 -3.38 18.93
N LYS A 298 0.85 -3.08 19.44
CA LYS A 298 1.20 -3.17 20.88
C LYS A 298 1.00 -4.56 21.49
N ILE A 299 1.04 -5.60 20.64
CA ILE A 299 0.89 -7.00 21.02
C ILE A 299 2.16 -7.74 20.60
N PRO A 300 2.74 -8.60 21.46
CA PRO A 300 3.93 -9.36 21.07
C PRO A 300 3.65 -10.26 19.87
N ALA A 301 4.64 -10.40 18.99
CA ALA A 301 4.64 -11.40 17.93
C ALA A 301 4.83 -12.80 18.55
N ILE A 302 3.74 -13.56 18.63
CA ILE A 302 3.73 -14.92 19.17
C ILE A 302 3.99 -15.90 18.01
N SER A 303 4.79 -16.94 18.27
CA SER A 303 5.13 -17.99 17.29
C SER A 303 5.82 -17.47 16.02
N ALA A 304 6.59 -16.39 16.13
CA ALA A 304 7.45 -15.95 15.02
C ALA A 304 8.37 -17.08 14.56
N HIS A 305 8.65 -17.15 13.25
CA HIS A 305 9.37 -18.27 12.62
C HIS A 305 8.56 -19.57 12.52
N GLN A 306 7.23 -19.44 12.45
CA GLN A 306 6.34 -20.48 11.92
C GLN A 306 5.66 -19.89 10.70
N ALA A 307 5.66 -20.60 9.56
CA ALA A 307 5.18 -20.02 8.31
C ALA A 307 3.73 -19.53 8.42
N GLU A 308 2.86 -20.28 9.09
CA GLU A 308 1.46 -19.87 9.30
C GLU A 308 1.33 -18.62 10.16
N ALA A 309 2.10 -18.52 11.25
CA ALA A 309 2.04 -17.37 12.15
C ALA A 309 2.58 -16.10 11.48
N ASP A 310 3.68 -16.22 10.72
CA ASP A 310 4.30 -15.12 10.01
C ASP A 310 3.38 -14.59 8.89
N VAL A 311 2.78 -15.49 8.08
CA VAL A 311 1.74 -15.12 7.12
C VAL A 311 0.55 -14.42 7.78
N ALA A 312 0.11 -14.90 8.94
CA ALA A 312 -1.02 -14.29 9.67
C ALA A 312 -0.66 -12.87 10.17
N MET A 313 0.56 -12.66 10.67
CA MET A 313 1.04 -11.34 11.08
C MET A 313 1.16 -10.39 9.89
N THR A 314 1.73 -10.84 8.78
CA THR A 314 1.82 -10.05 7.54
C THR A 314 0.45 -9.70 7.01
N THR A 315 -0.50 -10.64 7.02
CA THR A 315 -1.89 -10.39 6.61
C THR A 315 -2.53 -9.27 7.44
N LYS A 316 -2.38 -9.30 8.77
CA LYS A 316 -2.90 -8.24 9.65
C LYS A 316 -2.23 -6.90 9.41
N LEU A 317 -0.92 -6.88 9.15
CA LEU A 317 -0.23 -5.66 8.76
C LEU A 317 -0.78 -5.10 7.43
N ILE A 318 -0.97 -5.94 6.42
CA ILE A 318 -1.59 -5.53 5.15
C ILE A 318 -2.98 -4.94 5.39
N GLN A 319 -3.82 -5.58 6.23
CA GLN A 319 -5.13 -5.04 6.60
C GLN A 319 -5.04 -3.69 7.34
N HIS A 320 -4.01 -3.49 8.16
CA HIS A 320 -3.78 -2.24 8.88
C HIS A 320 -3.38 -1.09 7.94
N TYR A 321 -2.50 -1.35 6.98
CA TYR A 321 -2.12 -0.37 5.95
C TYR A 321 -3.23 -0.17 4.90
N GLY A 322 -4.09 -1.16 4.70
CA GLY A 322 -5.33 -1.05 3.95
C GLY A 322 -5.12 -0.57 2.51
N ILE A 323 -5.83 0.50 2.15
CA ILE A 323 -5.83 1.05 0.79
C ILE A 323 -4.44 1.53 0.32
N ASP A 324 -3.59 1.99 1.23
CA ASP A 324 -2.23 2.42 0.89
C ASP A 324 -1.39 1.23 0.43
N PHE A 325 -1.58 0.07 1.05
CA PHE A 325 -0.93 -1.17 0.62
C PHE A 325 -1.44 -1.62 -0.75
N LEU A 326 -2.76 -1.54 -0.99
CA LEU A 326 -3.33 -1.86 -2.29
C LEU A 326 -2.76 -0.95 -3.38
N ALA A 327 -2.72 0.36 -3.15
CA ALA A 327 -2.14 1.32 -4.10
C ALA A 327 -0.65 1.03 -4.37
N PHE A 328 0.13 0.75 -3.32
CA PHE A 328 1.52 0.34 -3.49
C PHE A 328 1.66 -0.92 -4.34
N ALA A 329 0.86 -1.95 -4.07
CA ALA A 329 0.93 -3.21 -4.80
C ALA A 329 0.52 -3.05 -6.27
N GLU A 330 -0.52 -2.28 -6.57
CA GLU A 330 -0.94 -2.01 -7.95
C GLU A 330 0.12 -1.23 -8.77
N GLU A 331 0.97 -0.45 -8.11
CA GLU A 331 2.03 0.34 -8.74
C GLU A 331 3.39 -0.37 -8.80
N GLN A 332 3.72 -1.21 -7.81
CA GLN A 332 5.06 -1.78 -7.63
C GLN A 332 5.15 -3.30 -7.79
N ALA A 333 4.04 -4.01 -7.95
CA ALA A 333 4.09 -5.44 -8.22
C ALA A 333 4.74 -5.71 -9.59
N ILE A 334 5.56 -6.75 -9.64
CA ILE A 334 6.21 -7.21 -10.88
C ILE A 334 5.64 -8.58 -11.29
N PRO A 335 5.67 -8.95 -12.58
CA PRO A 335 5.39 -10.32 -12.99
C PRO A 335 6.31 -11.30 -12.27
N PHE A 336 5.78 -12.41 -11.76
CA PHE A 336 6.57 -13.39 -11.01
C PHE A 336 7.68 -14.03 -11.88
N GLN A 337 7.47 -14.07 -13.20
CA GLN A 337 8.46 -14.58 -14.16
C GLN A 337 9.73 -13.73 -14.23
N GLU A 338 9.65 -12.45 -13.86
CA GLU A 338 10.80 -11.53 -13.82
C GLU A 338 11.66 -11.74 -12.56
N VAL A 339 11.18 -12.51 -11.58
CA VAL A 339 11.98 -12.87 -10.39
C VAL A 339 13.16 -13.73 -10.82
N VAL A 340 14.36 -13.27 -10.47
CA VAL A 340 15.60 -14.00 -10.73
C VAL A 340 15.66 -15.23 -9.81
N PRO A 341 15.77 -16.46 -10.35
CA PRO A 341 15.90 -17.66 -9.53
C PRO A 341 17.13 -17.59 -8.63
N LEU A 342 17.01 -18.09 -7.41
CA LEU A 342 18.11 -18.12 -6.46
C LEU A 342 19.34 -18.81 -7.08
N GLY A 343 20.53 -18.23 -6.90
CA GLY A 343 21.77 -18.80 -7.41
C GLY A 343 22.05 -18.57 -8.91
N SER A 344 21.17 -17.86 -9.63
CA SER A 344 21.45 -17.46 -11.00
C SER A 344 22.71 -16.59 -11.08
N PRO A 345 23.56 -16.76 -12.12
CA PRO A 345 24.74 -15.93 -12.30
C PRO A 345 24.30 -14.47 -12.47
N VAL A 346 24.92 -13.56 -11.70
CA VAL A 346 24.62 -12.12 -11.78
C VAL A 346 24.99 -11.64 -13.17
N CYS A 347 23.99 -11.41 -14.02
CA CYS A 347 24.19 -10.75 -15.30
C CYS A 347 24.52 -9.28 -14.99
N ARG A 348 25.81 -8.96 -14.88
CA ARG A 348 26.26 -7.57 -14.84
C ARG A 348 25.84 -6.95 -16.16
N LYS A 349 24.72 -6.20 -16.17
CA LYS A 349 24.37 -5.35 -17.31
C LYS A 349 25.63 -4.54 -17.62
N LYS A 350 26.26 -4.82 -18.76
CA LYS A 350 27.35 -3.98 -19.25
C LYS A 350 26.72 -2.61 -19.44
N SER A 351 27.07 -1.66 -18.58
CA SER A 351 26.79 -0.26 -18.87
C SER A 351 27.37 0.00 -20.25
N ALA A 352 26.52 0.31 -21.22
CA ALA A 352 26.98 0.83 -22.49
C ALA A 352 27.75 2.11 -22.16
N ILE A 353 29.05 2.09 -22.44
CA ILE A 353 29.93 3.26 -22.38
C ILE A 353 29.69 4.07 -23.65
#